data_AF-A0A7Y0S8K4-F1
#
_entry.id   AF-A0A7Y0S8K4-F1
#
_cell.length_a   1.000
_cell.length_b   1.000
_cell.length_c   1.000
_cell.angle_alpha   90.00
_cell.angle_beta   90.00
_cell.angle_gamma   90.00
#
_symmetry.space_group_name_H-M   'P 1'
#
loop_
_entity.id
_entity.type
_entity.pdbx_description
1 polymer ?
#
loop_
_entity_poly.entity_id
_entity_poly.type
_entity_poly.pdbx_seq_one_letter_code
_entity_poly.pdbx_strand_id
1 'polypeptide(L)'
;NCTKKLYDLDGNKYHIQFAKYKHGSSKINLPQKFSDMVDIVTLLSKPFNYVRVDLFNVDGKIYFGEMTFCPASGWDKFGTYKDDLYLGNFWK
;
A
#
# COMPACT_ATOMS: atom_id res chain seq x y z
N ASN A 1 15.57 9.74 7.10
CA ASN A 1 15.11 9.86 5.69
C ASN A 1 14.36 8.59 5.34
N CYS A 2 13.03 8.58 5.48
CA CYS A 2 12.17 7.48 5.05
C CYS A 2 11.29 7.99 3.90
N THR A 3 11.23 7.25 2.80
CA THR A 3 10.29 7.47 1.70
C THR A 3 9.13 6.49 1.85
N LYS A 4 7.92 7.01 2.00
CA LYS A 4 6.68 6.23 1.93
C LYS A 4 5.95 6.68 0.68
N LYS A 5 5.77 5.81 -0.30
CA LYS A 5 5.16 6.15 -1.58
C LYS A 5 4.20 5.08 -2.04
N LEU A 6 3.09 5.52 -2.62
CA LEU A 6 2.05 4.64 -3.16
C LEU A 6 2.25 4.48 -4.67
N TYR A 7 2.09 3.25 -5.12
CA TYR A 7 2.10 2.86 -6.53
C TYR A 7 0.86 2.03 -6.81
N ASP A 8 0.35 2.08 -8.04
CA ASP A 8 -0.67 1.15 -8.50
C ASP A 8 -0.07 -0.24 -8.80
N LEU A 9 -0.92 -1.18 -9.21
CA LEU A 9 -0.50 -2.56 -9.53
C LEU A 9 0.40 -2.65 -10.77
N ASP A 10 0.48 -1.60 -11.59
CA ASP A 10 1.35 -1.51 -12.75
C ASP A 10 2.70 -0.83 -12.42
N GLY A 11 2.92 -0.48 -11.15
CA GLY A 11 4.13 0.17 -10.66
C GLY A 11 4.22 1.66 -11.01
N ASN A 12 3.14 2.29 -11.47
CA ASN A 12 3.10 3.73 -11.68
C ASN A 12 2.77 4.45 -10.37
N LYS A 13 3.33 5.64 -10.17
CA LYS A 13 3.05 6.47 -9.00
C LYS A 13 1.54 6.69 -8.89
N TYR A 14 0.99 6.38 -7.72
CA TYR A 14 -0.40 6.69 -7.43
C TYR A 14 -0.58 8.19 -7.18
N HIS A 15 -1.75 8.73 -7.54
CA HIS A 15 -2.04 10.17 -7.44
C HIS A 15 -2.20 10.65 -5.99
N ILE A 16 -2.71 9.78 -5.10
CA ILE A 16 -2.81 10.05 -3.65
C ILE A 16 -1.47 9.73 -2.98
N GLN A 17 -1.07 10.57 -2.02
CA GLN A 17 0.19 10.45 -1.29
C GLN A 17 0.04 10.93 0.15
N PHE A 18 0.82 10.37 1.08
CA PHE A 18 0.88 10.81 2.48
C PHE A 18 1.58 12.17 2.62
N ALA A 19 1.07 13.04 3.50
CA ALA A 19 1.46 14.45 3.59
C ALA A 19 2.94 14.70 3.94
N LYS A 20 3.57 13.84 4.76
CA LYS A 20 4.88 14.10 5.39
C LYS A 20 6.07 13.45 4.69
N TYR A 21 5.88 12.76 3.56
CA TYR A 21 6.91 11.90 2.97
C TYR A 21 7.43 12.44 1.65
N LYS A 22 8.75 12.35 1.45
CA LYS A 22 9.41 12.72 0.19
C LYS A 22 8.89 11.87 -0.96
N HIS A 23 8.76 12.48 -2.14
CA HIS A 23 8.38 11.78 -3.35
C HIS A 23 9.55 10.93 -3.90
N GLY A 24 9.33 9.63 -4.09
CA GLY A 24 10.21 8.74 -4.85
C GLY A 24 10.04 8.82 -6.38
N SER A 25 10.56 7.84 -7.13
CA SER A 25 10.47 7.76 -8.61
C SER A 25 9.03 7.66 -9.14
N SER A 26 8.74 8.22 -10.31
CA SER A 26 7.39 8.17 -10.92
C SER A 26 6.93 6.76 -11.31
N LYS A 27 7.87 5.84 -11.51
CA LYS A 27 7.62 4.43 -11.84
C LYS A 27 8.63 3.55 -11.11
N ILE A 28 8.24 2.32 -10.81
CA ILE A 28 9.11 1.28 -10.26
C ILE A 28 9.07 0.02 -11.11
N ASN A 29 10.14 -0.77 -11.02
CA ASN A 29 10.09 -2.14 -11.51
C ASN A 29 9.41 -3.01 -10.45
N LEU A 30 8.44 -3.80 -10.89
CA LEU A 30 7.75 -4.73 -10.01
C LEU A 30 8.69 -5.89 -9.62
N PRO A 31 8.56 -6.43 -8.39
CA PRO A 31 9.40 -7.54 -7.96
C PRO A 31 9.11 -8.82 -8.76
N GLN A 32 10.02 -9.79 -8.68
CA GLN A 32 9.78 -11.12 -9.23
C GLN A 32 8.53 -11.73 -8.59
N LYS A 33 7.72 -12.48 -9.35
CA LYS A 33 6.46 -13.09 -8.84
C LYS A 33 5.48 -12.08 -8.23
N PHE A 34 5.44 -10.85 -8.75
CA PHE A 34 4.49 -9.84 -8.27
C PHE A 34 3.03 -10.28 -8.41
N SER A 35 2.67 -11.01 -9.48
CA SER A 35 1.34 -11.63 -9.64
C SER A 35 0.96 -12.47 -8.42
N ASP A 36 1.87 -13.33 -7.97
CA ASP A 36 1.64 -14.23 -6.85
C ASP A 36 1.49 -13.43 -5.54
N MET A 37 2.24 -12.32 -5.40
CA MET A 37 2.06 -11.40 -4.28
C MET A 37 0.68 -10.75 -4.30
N VAL A 38 0.18 -10.35 -5.47
CA VAL A 38 -1.17 -9.79 -5.64
C VAL A 38 -2.25 -10.83 -5.28
N ASP A 39 -2.09 -12.08 -5.70
CA ASP A 39 -3.02 -13.16 -5.36
C ASP A 39 -3.06 -13.43 -3.84
N ILE A 40 -1.89 -13.46 -3.20
CA ILE A 40 -1.77 -13.63 -1.74
C ILE A 40 -2.48 -12.49 -1.00
N VAL A 41 -2.20 -11.22 -1.33
CA VAL A 41 -2.85 -10.10 -0.63
C VAL A 41 -4.35 -10.05 -0.92
N THR A 42 -4.79 -10.44 -2.12
CA THR A 42 -6.22 -10.50 -2.49
C THR A 42 -6.95 -11.54 -1.64
N LEU A 43 -6.35 -12.72 -1.47
CA LEU A 43 -6.92 -13.77 -0.63
C LEU A 43 -6.97 -13.35 0.85
N LEU A 44 -5.88 -12.81 1.39
CA LEU A 44 -5.78 -12.41 2.79
C LEU A 44 -6.69 -11.23 3.15
N SER A 45 -6.87 -10.28 2.22
CA SER A 45 -7.69 -9.09 2.45
C SER A 45 -9.19 -9.32 2.26
N LYS A 46 -9.60 -10.40 1.57
CA LYS A 46 -11.00 -10.70 1.24
C LYS A 46 -12.02 -10.56 2.40
N PRO A 47 -11.70 -10.95 3.65
CA PRO A 47 -12.66 -10.83 4.76
C PRO A 47 -12.80 -9.41 5.34
N PHE A 48 -11.98 -8.44 4.91
CA PHE A 48 -11.84 -7.13 5.57
C PHE A 48 -12.14 -5.98 4.59
N ASN A 49 -12.86 -4.95 5.07
CA ASN A 49 -13.11 -3.74 4.27
C ASN A 49 -11.81 -2.95 4.01
N TYR A 50 -10.88 -3.01 4.96
CA TYR A 50 -9.54 -2.46 4.82
C TYR A 50 -8.55 -3.25 5.68
N VAL A 51 -7.42 -3.62 5.09
CA VAL A 51 -6.26 -4.15 5.82
C VAL A 51 -5.00 -3.89 5.01
N ARG A 52 -3.92 -3.48 5.68
CA ARG A 52 -2.59 -3.45 5.08
C ARG A 52 -1.94 -4.81 5.29
N VAL A 53 -1.46 -5.41 4.20
CA VAL A 53 -0.73 -6.68 4.24
C VAL A 53 0.72 -6.41 3.84
N ASP A 54 1.65 -6.79 4.71
CA ASP A 54 3.08 -6.62 4.45
C ASP A 54 3.64 -7.93 3.88
N LEU A 55 4.16 -7.87 2.65
CA LEU A 55 4.86 -8.97 2.00
C LEU A 55 6.29 -8.55 1.65
N PHE A 56 7.22 -9.49 1.80
CA PHE A 56 8.61 -9.33 1.38
C PHE A 56 8.92 -10.29 0.24
N ASN A 57 9.69 -9.82 -0.75
CA ASN A 57 10.23 -10.67 -1.80
C ASN A 57 11.76 -10.68 -1.69
N VAL A 58 12.31 -11.84 -1.33
CA VAL A 58 13.77 -12.05 -1.22
C VAL A 58 14.14 -13.15 -2.20
N ASP A 59 14.82 -12.77 -3.28
CA ASP A 59 15.25 -13.66 -4.36
C ASP A 59 14.11 -14.54 -4.91
N GLY A 60 12.94 -13.94 -5.14
CA GLY A 60 11.77 -14.63 -5.69
C GLY A 60 11.05 -15.56 -4.68
N LYS A 61 11.43 -15.52 -3.40
CA LYS A 61 10.66 -16.13 -2.30
C LYS A 61 9.84 -15.05 -1.60
N ILE A 62 8.55 -15.33 -1.43
CA ILE A 62 7.58 -14.43 -0.82
C ILE A 62 7.43 -14.80 0.65
N TYR A 63 7.58 -13.82 1.54
CA TYR A 63 7.41 -13.97 2.98
C TYR A 63 6.32 -13.03 3.46
N PHE A 64 5.42 -13.56 4.29
CA PHE A 64 4.45 -12.76 5.01
C PHE A 64 5.10 -12.09 6.22
N GLY A 65 4.84 -10.79 6.40
CA GLY A 65 5.29 -10.01 7.55
C GLY A 65 4.19 -9.86 8.59
N GLU A 66 3.24 -8.96 8.32
CA GLU A 66 2.14 -8.65 9.22
C GLU A 66 0.86 -8.26 8.47
N MET A 67 -0.25 -8.25 9.22
CA MET A 67 -1.50 -7.60 8.83
C MET A 67 -1.79 -6.48 9.83
N THR A 68 -2.00 -5.28 9.30
CA THR A 68 -2.24 -4.09 10.10
C THR A 68 -3.56 -3.43 9.70
N PHE A 69 -4.51 -3.42 10.63
CA PHE A 69 -5.87 -2.90 10.44
C PHE A 69 -5.96 -1.39 10.66
N CYS A 70 -5.13 -0.85 11.55
CA CYS A 70 -5.08 0.57 11.90
C CYS A 70 -3.64 1.10 11.73
N PRO A 71 -3.15 1.28 10.49
CA PRO A 71 -1.79 1.75 10.27
C PRO A 71 -1.59 3.13 10.89
N ALA A 72 -0.43 3.33 11.54
CA ALA A 72 -0.10 4.56 12.27
C ALA A 72 -1.14 4.97 13.32
N SER A 73 -1.86 4.00 13.89
CA SER A 73 -2.97 4.23 14.83
C SER A 73 -4.08 5.15 14.26
N GLY A 74 -4.22 5.20 12.94
CA GLY A 74 -5.19 6.06 12.24
C GLY A 74 -4.80 7.53 12.12
N TRP A 75 -3.58 7.92 12.51
CA TRP A 75 -3.16 9.32 12.54
C TRP A 75 -2.40 9.80 11.29
N ASP A 76 -2.07 8.90 10.37
CA ASP A 76 -1.36 9.29 9.15
C ASP A 76 -2.32 9.95 8.16
N LYS A 77 -1.97 11.16 7.71
CA LYS A 77 -2.83 11.98 6.85
C LYS A 77 -2.39 11.91 5.39
N PHE A 78 -3.36 11.89 4.50
CA PHE A 78 -3.08 12.12 3.08
C PHE A 78 -2.75 13.59 2.82
N GLY A 79 -2.18 13.86 1.65
CA GLY A 79 -1.70 15.19 1.27
C GLY A 79 -2.79 16.26 1.26
N THR A 80 -4.05 15.85 1.05
CA THR A 80 -5.20 16.76 1.04
C THR A 80 -6.39 16.17 1.80
N TYR A 81 -7.22 17.05 2.39
CA TYR A 81 -8.47 16.67 3.04
C TYR A 81 -9.46 15.95 2.10
N LYS A 82 -9.41 16.31 0.81
CA LYS A 82 -10.24 15.66 -0.22
C LYS A 82 -9.88 14.18 -0.38
N ASP A 83 -8.59 13.85 -0.32
CA ASP A 83 -8.12 12.46 -0.42
C ASP A 83 -8.48 11.66 0.84
N ASP A 84 -8.37 12.28 2.02
CA ASP A 84 -8.83 11.68 3.29
C ASP A 84 -10.32 11.31 3.20
N LEU A 85 -11.18 12.23 2.72
CA LEU A 85 -12.61 12.00 2.56
C LEU A 85 -12.91 10.95 1.48
N TYR A 86 -12.21 11.02 0.34
CA TYR A 86 -12.38 10.06 -0.76
C TYR A 86 -12.13 8.63 -0.30
N LEU A 87 -11.00 8.39 0.39
CA LEU A 87 -10.67 7.07 0.90
C LEU A 87 -11.59 6.64 2.06
N GLY A 88 -11.98 7.58 2.92
CA GLY A 88 -12.95 7.34 4.00
C GLY A 88 -14.31 6.84 3.49
N ASN A 89 -14.76 7.29 2.32
CA ASN A 89 -16.05 6.86 1.75
C ASN A 89 -16.09 5.38 1.32
N PHE A 90 -14.93 4.72 1.21
CA PHE A 90 -14.87 3.26 0.97
C PHE A 90 -15.00 2.45 2.26
N TRP A 91 -14.80 3.08 3.42
CA TRP A 91 -14.96 2.43 4.72
C TRP A 91 -16.45 2.34 5.05
N LYS A 92 -17.05 1.19 4.74
CA LYS A 92 -18.45 0.84 5.05
C LYS A 92 -18.52 -0.24 6.12
#